data_AF-A0A1E1WX21-F1
#
_entry.id   AF-A0A1E1WX21-F1
#
_cell.length_a   1.000
_cell.length_b   1.000
_cell.length_c   1.000
_cell.angle_alpha   90.00
_cell.angle_beta   90.00
_cell.angle_gamma   90.00
#
_symmetry.space_group_name_H-M   'P 1'
#
loop_
_entity.id
_entity.type
_entity.pdbx_description
1 polymer ?
#
loop_
_entity_poly.entity_id
_entity_poly.type
_entity_poly.pdbx_seq_one_letter_code
_entity_poly.pdbx_strand_id
1 'polypeptide(L)'
;HPVDKTRNRHFISDFPHIVKCIRNAFTSKGVQIPGGNAHVGIIKEAWKFDKDVLTLKVMPHLTLSHLQSNAFEKMRVYLAFQVFSDEVLKRLFFF
;
A
#
# COMPACT_ATOMS: atom_id res chain seq x y z
N HIS A 1 16.73 -5.70 -31.25
CA HIS A 1 17.94 -4.93 -30.84
C HIS A 1 18.23 -3.90 -31.94
N PRO A 2 18.89 -2.73 -31.71
CA PRO A 2 18.92 -1.66 -32.73
C PRO A 2 19.69 -2.10 -33.99
N VAL A 3 20.48 -3.18 -33.87
CA VAL A 3 21.32 -3.74 -34.93
C VAL A 3 20.93 -5.18 -35.29
N ASP A 4 20.21 -5.88 -34.41
CA ASP A 4 19.93 -7.32 -34.58
C ASP A 4 18.43 -7.61 -34.37
N LYS A 5 17.78 -8.13 -35.42
CA LYS A 5 16.34 -8.42 -35.44
C LYS A 5 15.98 -9.68 -34.65
N THR A 6 16.95 -10.55 -34.35
CA THR A 6 16.74 -11.79 -33.60
C THR A 6 16.74 -11.58 -32.08
N ARG A 7 17.26 -10.44 -31.62
CA ARG A 7 17.37 -10.10 -30.19
C ARG A 7 16.20 -9.27 -29.70
N ASN A 8 15.49 -9.79 -28.71
CA ASN A 8 14.43 -9.08 -28.02
C ASN A 8 15.00 -8.17 -26.92
N ARG A 9 14.31 -7.05 -26.66
CA ARG A 9 14.61 -6.16 -25.53
C ARG A 9 13.36 -6.02 -24.69
N HIS A 10 13.49 -6.39 -23.43
CA HIS A 10 12.42 -6.30 -22.46
C HIS A 10 12.68 -5.06 -21.60
N PHE A 11 11.70 -4.17 -21.55
CA PHE A 11 11.72 -3.04 -20.63
C PHE A 11 11.09 -3.49 -19.32
N ILE A 12 11.86 -3.37 -18.25
CA ILE A 12 11.41 -3.68 -16.90
C ILE A 12 11.35 -2.36 -16.16
N SER A 13 10.28 -2.15 -15.42
CA SER A 13 10.16 -1.05 -14.49
C SER A 13 10.50 -1.52 -13.08
N ASP A 14 10.99 -0.60 -12.25
CA ASP A 14 11.22 -0.87 -10.84
C ASP A 14 9.87 -1.11 -10.14
N PHE A 15 9.54 -2.39 -9.97
CA PHE A 15 8.31 -2.83 -9.33
C PHE A 15 8.14 -2.28 -7.90
N PRO A 16 9.16 -2.36 -7.00
CA PRO A 16 9.13 -1.67 -5.71
C PRO A 16 8.72 -0.18 -5.80
N HIS A 17 9.24 0.54 -6.79
CA HIS A 17 8.89 1.95 -6.99
C HIS A 17 7.45 2.14 -7.46
N ILE A 18 6.91 1.26 -8.31
CA ILE A 18 5.50 1.31 -8.71
C ILE A 18 4.59 1.14 -7.49
N VAL A 19 4.82 0.11 -6.66
CA VAL A 19 4.00 -0.16 -5.46
C VAL A 19 4.04 1.03 -4.50
N LYS A 20 5.22 1.64 -4.32
CA LYS A 20 5.38 2.87 -3.54
C LYS A 20 4.54 4.03 -4.09
N CYS A 21 4.58 4.27 -5.40
CA CYS A 21 3.79 5.33 -6.03
C CYS A 21 2.29 5.10 -5.86
N ILE A 22 1.83 3.85 -6.00
CA ILE A 22 0.43 3.47 -5.79
C ILE A 22 0.02 3.75 -4.33
N ARG A 23 0.82 3.32 -3.34
CA ARG A 23 0.56 3.63 -1.92
C ARG A 23 0.47 5.13 -1.64
N ASN A 24 1.37 5.92 -2.24
CA ASN A 24 1.36 7.38 -2.07
C ASN A 24 0.11 8.03 -2.68
N ALA A 25 -0.37 7.55 -3.82
CA ALA A 25 -1.62 8.01 -4.42
C ALA A 25 -2.82 7.59 -3.55
N PHE A 26 -2.87 6.32 -3.15
CA PHE A 26 -3.92 5.74 -2.31
C PHE A 26 -4.09 6.44 -0.95
N THR A 27 -2.98 6.84 -0.33
CA THR A 27 -2.99 7.54 0.97
C THR A 27 -3.28 9.03 0.88
N SER A 28 -3.07 9.67 -0.28
CA SER A 28 -3.23 11.12 -0.43
C SER A 28 -4.57 11.53 -1.02
N LYS A 29 -4.92 11.00 -2.19
CA LYS A 29 -6.12 11.37 -2.96
C LYS A 29 -7.05 10.19 -3.22
N GLY A 30 -6.53 8.97 -3.11
CA GLY A 30 -7.20 7.76 -3.55
C GLY A 30 -6.80 7.38 -4.98
N VAL A 31 -7.19 6.18 -5.37
CA VAL A 31 -6.94 5.60 -6.68
C VAL A 31 -8.28 5.24 -7.31
N GLN A 32 -8.54 5.78 -8.50
CA GLN A 32 -9.72 5.42 -9.27
C GLN A 32 -9.56 3.99 -9.81
N ILE A 33 -10.50 3.13 -9.46
CA ILE A 33 -10.63 1.76 -9.96
C ILE A 33 -12.01 1.59 -10.62
N PRO A 34 -12.24 0.53 -11.41
CA PRO A 34 -13.54 0.29 -12.04
C PRO A 34 -14.72 0.27 -11.06
N GLY A 35 -14.49 -0.14 -9.81
CA GLY A 35 -15.49 -0.17 -8.74
C GLY A 35 -15.67 1.13 -7.95
N GLY A 36 -14.99 2.23 -8.32
CA GLY A 36 -15.06 3.51 -7.61
C GLY A 36 -13.70 4.06 -7.18
N ASN A 37 -13.68 4.96 -6.21
CA ASN A 37 -12.44 5.51 -5.68
C ASN A 37 -11.97 4.72 -4.45
N ALA A 38 -10.84 4.01 -4.58
CA ALA A 38 -10.22 3.31 -3.47
C ALA A 38 -9.36 4.28 -2.66
N HIS A 39 -9.63 4.41 -1.36
CA HIS A 39 -8.92 5.34 -0.49
C HIS A 39 -8.56 4.70 0.85
N VAL A 40 -7.47 5.17 1.48
CA VAL A 40 -6.99 4.67 2.79
C VAL A 40 -8.00 4.88 3.93
N GLY A 41 -9.06 5.64 3.72
CA GLY A 41 -10.06 5.99 4.73
C GLY A 41 -10.60 4.78 5.51
N ILE A 42 -10.97 3.70 4.83
CA ILE A 42 -11.52 2.49 5.47
C ILE A 42 -10.47 1.86 6.41
N ILE A 43 -9.23 1.74 5.94
CA ILE A 43 -8.12 1.20 6.73
C ILE A 43 -7.83 2.12 7.94
N LYS A 44 -7.95 3.44 7.75
CA LYS A 44 -7.75 4.41 8.82
C LYS A 44 -8.81 4.32 9.90
N GLU A 45 -10.08 4.09 9.54
CA GLU A 45 -11.13 3.87 10.53
C GLU A 45 -10.94 2.55 11.27
N ALA A 46 -10.64 1.44 10.57
CA ALA A 46 -10.32 0.17 11.22
C ALA A 46 -9.14 0.29 12.20
N TRP A 47 -8.08 1.01 11.81
CA TRP A 47 -6.95 1.28 12.70
C TRP A 47 -7.34 2.11 13.93
N LYS A 48 -8.24 3.09 13.80
CA LYS A 48 -8.73 3.87 14.95
C LYS A 48 -9.51 3.03 15.95
N PHE A 49 -10.25 2.02 15.50
CA PHE A 49 -10.92 1.08 16.39
C PHE A 49 -9.92 0.17 17.12
N ASP A 50 -8.88 -0.27 16.41
CA ASP A 50 -7.91 -1.24 16.95
C ASP A 50 -6.80 -0.62 17.81
N LYS A 51 -6.46 0.66 17.59
CA LYS A 51 -5.28 1.29 18.21
C LYS A 51 -5.33 1.31 19.75
N ASP A 52 -6.53 1.45 20.32
CA ASP A 52 -6.76 1.60 21.76
C ASP A 52 -6.99 0.24 22.47
N VAL A 53 -7.05 -0.86 21.71
CA VAL A 53 -7.16 -2.21 22.27
C VAL A 53 -5.82 -2.61 22.90
N LEU A 54 -5.81 -2.85 24.22
CA LEU A 54 -4.60 -3.18 24.98
C LEU A 54 -4.17 -4.64 24.92
N THR A 55 -5.09 -5.54 24.56
CA THR A 55 -4.87 -6.99 24.63
C THR A 55 -4.48 -7.58 23.28
N LEU A 56 -5.47 -7.94 22.46
CA LEU A 56 -5.28 -8.61 21.18
C LEU A 56 -5.69 -7.67 20.06
N LYS A 57 -4.71 -6.95 19.53
CA LYS A 57 -4.90 -6.12 18.34
C LYS A 57 -5.19 -6.99 17.13
N VAL A 58 -6.21 -6.60 16.39
CA VAL A 58 -6.52 -7.20 15.10
C VAL A 58 -5.43 -6.84 14.10
N MET A 59 -4.91 -5.60 14.10
CA MET A 59 -3.93 -5.05 13.15
C MET A 59 -2.59 -4.60 13.80
N PRO A 60 -1.84 -5.46 14.54
CA PRO A 60 -0.66 -5.06 15.31
C PRO A 60 0.49 -4.47 14.47
N HIS A 61 0.63 -4.87 13.20
CA HIS A 61 1.70 -4.39 12.32
C HIS A 61 1.37 -3.09 11.60
N LEU A 62 0.11 -2.65 11.66
CA LEU A 62 -0.32 -1.42 11.00
C LEU A 62 -0.11 -0.24 11.96
N THR A 63 0.76 0.66 11.57
CA THR A 63 1.09 1.86 12.34
C THR A 63 0.63 3.12 11.61
N LEU A 64 0.68 4.27 12.30
CA LEU A 64 0.33 5.55 11.69
C LEU A 64 1.21 5.85 10.46
N SER A 65 2.48 5.42 10.46
CA SER A 65 3.41 5.59 9.33
C SER A 65 2.94 4.90 8.04
N HIS A 66 2.11 3.86 8.13
CA HIS A 66 1.50 3.19 6.98
C HIS A 66 0.37 4.02 6.35
N LEU A 67 -0.36 4.78 7.17
CA LEU A 67 -1.56 5.52 6.77
C LEU A 67 -1.28 7.00 6.47
N GLN A 68 -0.35 7.60 7.20
CA GLN A 68 0.03 9.01 7.13
C GLN A 68 1.55 9.12 7.07
N SER A 69 2.12 8.65 5.95
CA SER A 69 3.57 8.65 5.75
C SER A 69 4.13 10.06 5.59
N ASN A 70 5.18 10.38 6.35
CA ASN A 70 6.00 11.58 6.14
C ASN A 70 6.90 11.44 4.88
N ALA A 71 7.66 12.51 4.53
CA ALA A 71 8.50 12.52 3.33
C ALA A 71 9.52 11.36 3.26
N PHE A 72 10.09 10.96 4.40
CA PHE A 72 11.04 9.85 4.48
C PHE A 72 10.33 8.49 4.42
N GLU A 73 9.19 8.35 5.09
CA GLU A 73 8.39 7.13 5.13
C GLU A 73 7.73 6.82 3.78
N LYS A 74 7.44 7.85 2.98
CA LYS A 74 6.99 7.68 1.58
C LYS A 74 8.01 6.94 0.72
N MET A 75 9.30 6.96 1.09
CA MET A 75 10.36 6.23 0.38
C MET A 75 10.58 4.81 0.90
N ARG A 76 10.08 4.49 2.11
CA ARG A 76 10.18 3.14 2.67
C ARG A 76 9.23 2.19 1.95
N VAL A 77 9.79 1.35 1.09
CA VAL A 77 9.03 0.42 0.25
C VAL A 77 8.32 -0.65 1.08
N TYR A 78 8.95 -1.15 2.15
CA TYR A 78 8.34 -2.20 2.99
C TYR A 78 7.00 -1.78 3.60
N LEU A 79 6.83 -0.50 3.96
CA LEU A 79 5.56 0.04 4.46
C LEU A 79 4.47 -0.06 3.39
N ALA A 80 4.81 0.16 2.12
CA ALA A 80 3.85 0.05 1.02
C ALA A 80 3.39 -1.39 0.81
N PHE A 81 4.31 -2.37 0.91
CA PHE A 81 3.95 -3.79 0.81
C PHE A 81 3.07 -4.24 1.97
N GLN A 82 3.32 -3.77 3.19
CA GLN A 82 2.49 -4.11 4.35
C GLN A 82 1.06 -3.57 4.23
N VAL A 83 0.86 -2.36 3.69
CA VAL A 83 -0.48 -1.79 3.45
C VAL A 83 -1.31 -2.68 2.51
N PHE A 84 -0.69 -3.23 1.46
CA PHE A 84 -1.35 -4.08 0.47
C PHE A 84 -1.20 -5.58 0.74
N SER A 85 -0.89 -5.96 1.97
CA SER A 85 -0.73 -7.36 2.36
C SER A 85 -2.07 -8.04 2.61
N ASP A 86 -2.11 -9.36 2.41
CA ASP A 86 -3.26 -10.19 2.75
C ASP A 86 -3.65 -10.09 4.23
N GLU A 87 -2.67 -9.80 5.09
CA GLU A 87 -2.88 -9.59 6.52
C GLU A 87 -3.84 -8.43 6.75
N VAL A 88 -3.61 -7.26 6.13
CA VAL A 88 -4.50 -6.10 6.25
C VAL A 88 -5.87 -6.40 5.64
N LEU A 89 -5.92 -7.08 4.50
CA LEU A 89 -7.18 -7.42 3.83
C LEU A 89 -8.06 -8.35 4.69
N LYS A 90 -7.50 -9.44 5.22
CA LYS A 90 -8.23 -10.38 6.08
C LYS A 90 -8.75 -9.71 7.34
N ARG A 91 -7.96 -8.78 7.90
CA ARG A 91 -8.32 -8.03 9.10
C ARG A 91 -9.38 -6.98 8.83
N LEU A 92 -9.43 -6.40 7.63
CA LEU A 92 -10.55 -5.55 7.22
C LEU A 92 -11.87 -6.34 7.16
N PHE A 93 -11.84 -7.59 6.70
CA PHE A 93 -13.03 -8.46 6.70
C PHE A 93 -13.45 -8.94 8.10
N PHE A 94 -12.60 -8.79 9.11
CA PHE A 94 -12.96 -9.08 10.50
C PHE A 94 -13.82 -7.96 11.11
N PHE A 95 -13.64 -6.72 10.65
CA PHE A 95 -14.45 -5.56 11.05
C PHE A 95 -15.74 -5.47 10.22
#